data_AF-A0A2D4HU66-F1
#
_entry.id   AF-A0A2D4HU66-F1
#
_cell.length_a   1.000
_cell.length_b   1.000
_cell.length_c   1.000
_cell.angle_alpha   90.00
_cell.angle_beta   90.00
_cell.angle_gamma   90.00
#
_symmetry.space_group_name_H-M   'P 1'
#
loop_
_entity.id
_entity.type
_entity.pdbx_description
1 polymer ?
#
loop_
_entity_poly.entity_id
_entity_poly.type
_entity_poly.pdbx_seq_one_letter_code
_entity_poly.pdbx_strand_id
1 'polypeptide(L)'
;GLAVVDWECWRPLWIRNWDSMKIYQYKSIKLVKERHPDWPADKVIEVARLEFQQSAWAFMEQTLARSETLRPKGFWGFYGFPNCYNNQFQYSNYTGECPEIEKQRNNKLYWLWNQSRALYPS
;
A
#
# COMPACT_ATOMS: atom_id res chain seq x y z
N GLY A 1 22.10 9.70 5.64
CA GLY A 1 22.36 8.36 5.08
C GLY A 1 21.04 7.71 4.74
N LEU A 2 21.06 6.42 4.36
CA LEU A 2 19.84 5.65 4.08
C LEU A 2 18.96 5.57 5.34
N ALA A 3 17.65 5.71 5.17
CA ALA A 3 16.68 5.63 6.25
C ALA A 3 15.45 4.85 5.76
N VAL A 4 15.51 3.53 5.96
CA VAL A 4 14.54 2.58 5.39
C VAL A 4 13.49 2.26 6.44
N VAL A 5 12.22 2.53 6.13
CA VAL A 5 11.09 2.07 6.94
C VAL A 5 10.66 0.72 6.41
N ASP A 6 10.87 -0.31 7.23
CA ASP A 6 10.49 -1.68 6.91
C ASP A 6 9.06 -1.96 7.40
N TRP A 7 8.08 -1.76 6.51
CA TRP A 7 6.67 -1.98 6.81
C TRP A 7 6.05 -2.94 5.79
N GLU A 8 5.85 -4.18 6.22
CA GLU A 8 5.40 -5.25 5.34
C GLU A 8 4.04 -5.84 5.71
N CYS A 9 3.45 -5.43 6.83
CA CYS A 9 2.24 -6.04 7.37
C CYS A 9 1.04 -5.90 6.42
N TRP A 10 0.87 -4.75 5.77
CA TRP A 10 -0.20 -4.48 4.80
C TRP A 10 0.31 -3.59 3.66
N ARG A 11 -0.50 -3.44 2.60
CA ARG A 11 -0.21 -2.55 1.47
C ARG A 11 -1.23 -1.42 1.39
N PRO A 12 -0.83 -0.18 1.03
CA PRO A 12 -1.72 0.97 1.06
C PRO A 12 -2.86 0.92 0.02
N LEU A 13 -2.71 0.10 -1.03
CA LEU A 13 -3.80 -0.20 -1.95
C LEU A 13 -4.53 -1.45 -1.48
N TRP A 14 -5.84 -1.32 -1.25
CA TRP A 14 -6.71 -2.41 -0.80
C TRP A 14 -6.48 -3.70 -1.59
N ILE A 15 -6.47 -3.60 -2.92
CA ILE A 15 -6.36 -4.73 -3.84
C ILE A 15 -5.05 -5.51 -3.74
N ARG A 16 -3.98 -4.92 -3.16
CA ARG A 16 -2.67 -5.56 -2.96
C ARG A 16 -2.58 -6.33 -1.62
N ASN A 17 -3.64 -6.34 -0.82
CA ASN A 17 -3.71 -7.11 0.44
C ASN A 17 -4.31 -8.50 0.19
N TRP A 18 -3.65 -9.29 -0.64
CA TRP A 18 -3.99 -10.69 -0.93
C TRP A 18 -3.25 -11.68 -0.02
N ASP A 19 -3.49 -12.98 -0.22
CA ASP A 19 -2.91 -14.07 0.58
C ASP A 19 -3.05 -13.85 2.09
N SER A 20 -1.95 -13.93 2.83
CA SER A 20 -1.93 -13.71 4.29
C SER A 20 -2.40 -12.30 4.69
N MET A 21 -2.30 -11.30 3.81
CA MET A 21 -2.75 -9.93 4.06
C MET A 21 -4.28 -9.77 3.88
N LYS A 22 -5.02 -10.78 3.40
CA LYS A 22 -6.49 -10.71 3.32
C LYS A 22 -7.15 -10.44 4.68
N ILE A 23 -6.49 -10.76 5.79
CA ILE A 23 -6.97 -10.46 7.13
C ILE A 23 -7.30 -8.97 7.32
N TYR A 24 -6.52 -8.05 6.72
CA TYR A 24 -6.78 -6.61 6.83
C TYR A 24 -8.06 -6.20 6.12
N GLN A 25 -8.36 -6.84 4.98
CA GLN A 25 -9.63 -6.63 4.28
C GLN A 25 -10.80 -7.14 5.12
N TYR A 26 -10.71 -8.36 5.66
CA TYR A 26 -11.77 -8.95 6.48
C TYR A 26 -12.03 -8.16 7.76
N LYS A 27 -10.98 -7.73 8.45
CA LYS A 27 -11.12 -6.92 9.67
C LYS A 27 -11.71 -5.55 9.38
N SER A 28 -11.34 -4.92 8.27
CA SER A 28 -11.93 -3.65 7.84
C SER A 28 -13.43 -3.79 7.52
N ILE A 29 -13.81 -4.84 6.77
CA ILE A 29 -15.22 -5.14 6.47
C ILE A 29 -16.02 -5.41 7.75
N LYS A 30 -15.46 -6.22 8.66
CA LYS A 30 -16.09 -6.53 9.95
C LYS A 30 -16.33 -5.26 10.77
N LEU A 31 -15.34 -4.37 10.84
CA LEU A 31 -15.44 -3.11 11.58
C LEU A 31 -16.55 -2.19 11.04
N VAL A 32 -16.68 -2.08 9.71
CA VAL A 32 -17.77 -1.31 9.09
C VAL A 32 -19.12 -1.98 9.37
N LYS A 33 -19.21 -3.31 9.27
CA LYS A 33 -20.45 -4.05 9.52
C LYS A 33 -20.93 -3.94 10.96
N GLU A 34 -20.00 -3.94 11.92
CA GLU A 34 -20.31 -3.75 13.35
C GLU A 34 -20.88 -2.34 13.62
N ARG A 35 -20.35 -1.31 12.94
CA ARG A 35 -20.87 0.07 13.04
C ARG A 35 -22.18 0.27 12.27
N HIS A 36 -22.41 -0.51 11.23
CA HIS A 36 -23.60 -0.40 10.37
C HIS A 36 -24.24 -1.79 10.07
N PRO A 37 -24.93 -2.40 11.06
CA PRO A 37 -25.48 -3.75 10.92
C PRO A 37 -26.51 -3.89 9.79
N ASP A 38 -27.25 -2.83 9.48
CA ASP A 38 -28.34 -2.86 8.49
C ASP A 38 -27.88 -2.53 7.06
N TRP A 39 -26.61 -2.16 6.85
CA TRP A 39 -26.13 -1.84 5.52
C TRP A 39 -25.99 -3.08 4.63
N PRO A 40 -26.28 -2.94 3.31
CA PRO A 40 -26.06 -4.00 2.36
C PRO A 40 -24.55 -4.26 2.18
N ALA A 41 -24.21 -5.50 1.81
CA ALA A 41 -22.82 -5.98 1.86
C ALA A 41 -21.87 -5.22 0.92
N ASP A 42 -22.35 -4.83 -0.26
CA ASP A 42 -21.63 -4.03 -1.25
C ASP A 42 -21.21 -2.67 -0.69
N LYS A 43 -22.13 -1.96 -0.02
CA LYS A 43 -21.85 -0.69 0.64
C LYS A 43 -20.85 -0.84 1.78
N VAL A 44 -20.97 -1.90 2.58
CA VAL A 44 -20.01 -2.19 3.67
C VAL A 44 -18.60 -2.41 3.10
N ILE A 45 -18.47 -3.19 2.02
CA ILE A 45 -17.19 -3.47 1.37
C ILE A 45 -16.60 -2.19 0.77
N GLU A 46 -17.42 -1.37 0.11
CA GLU A 46 -16.98 -0.11 -0.48
C GLU A 46 -16.44 0.85 0.59
N VAL A 47 -17.18 1.04 1.69
CA VAL A 47 -16.76 1.92 2.79
C VAL A 47 -15.51 1.37 3.49
N ALA A 48 -15.44 0.06 3.72
CA ALA A 48 -14.25 -0.57 4.32
C ALA A 48 -13.00 -0.35 3.47
N ARG A 49 -13.13 -0.46 2.15
CA ARG A 49 -12.05 -0.16 1.20
C ARG A 49 -11.61 1.29 1.28
N LEU A 50 -12.56 2.23 1.31
CA LEU A 50 -12.26 3.66 1.38
C LEU A 50 -11.56 4.03 2.69
N GLU A 51 -12.12 3.62 3.82
CA GLU A 51 -11.55 3.92 5.15
C GLU A 51 -10.16 3.30 5.33
N PHE A 52 -9.97 2.05 4.88
CA PHE A 52 -8.67 1.38 4.94
C PHE A 52 -7.61 2.16 4.14
N GLN A 53 -7.88 2.49 2.88
CA GLN A 53 -6.88 3.17 2.04
C GLN A 53 -6.60 4.59 2.53
N GLN A 54 -7.62 5.32 3.02
CA GLN A 54 -7.43 6.64 3.63
C GLN A 54 -6.54 6.55 4.87
N SER A 55 -6.80 5.58 5.75
CA SER A 55 -6.00 5.37 6.96
C SER A 55 -4.57 4.92 6.63
N ALA A 56 -4.40 4.03 5.65
CA ALA A 56 -3.11 3.54 5.21
C ALA A 56 -2.26 4.66 4.57
N TRP A 57 -2.86 5.51 3.73
CA TRP A 57 -2.22 6.72 3.22
C TRP A 57 -1.76 7.59 4.38
N ALA A 58 -2.70 8.03 5.23
CA ALA A 58 -2.41 8.97 6.30
C ALA A 58 -1.28 8.47 7.21
N PHE A 59 -1.31 7.18 7.58
CA PHE A 59 -0.28 6.57 8.42
C PHE A 59 1.10 6.59 7.76
N MET A 60 1.21 6.15 6.50
CA MET A 60 2.50 6.08 5.80
C MET A 60 3.06 7.48 5.50
N GLU A 61 2.23 8.40 5.03
CA GLU A 61 2.62 9.78 4.71
C GLU A 61 3.08 10.51 5.97
N GLN A 62 2.31 10.46 7.06
CA GLN A 62 2.69 11.10 8.33
C GLN A 62 3.95 10.50 8.93
N THR A 63 4.16 9.19 8.76
CA THR A 63 5.40 8.52 9.20
C THR A 63 6.61 9.14 8.49
N LEU A 64 6.57 9.27 7.16
CA LEU A 64 7.67 9.87 6.40
C LEU A 64 7.84 11.36 6.73
N ALA A 65 6.76 12.13 6.76
CA ALA A 65 6.80 13.57 7.08
C ALA A 65 7.39 13.83 8.48
N ARG A 66 6.99 13.02 9.47
CA ARG A 66 7.54 13.09 10.83
C ARG A 66 9.02 12.72 10.85
N SER A 67 9.39 11.67 10.13
CA SER A 67 10.76 11.17 10.06
C SER A 67 11.70 12.19 9.39
N GLU A 68 11.23 12.85 8.34
CA GLU A 68 11.93 13.94 7.68
C GLU A 68 12.09 15.16 8.59
N THR A 69 11.04 15.56 9.33
CA THR A 69 11.12 16.65 10.31
C THR A 69 12.19 16.38 11.36
N LEU A 70 12.27 15.15 11.87
CA LEU A 70 13.24 14.76 12.89
C LEU A 70 14.66 14.55 12.35
N ARG A 71 14.79 14.11 11.10
CA ARG A 71 16.05 13.80 10.43
C ARG A 71 16.01 14.27 8.97
N PRO A 72 16.15 15.59 8.71
CA PRO A 72 15.94 16.19 7.39
C PRO A 72 17.04 15.87 6.38
N LYS A 73 18.11 15.15 6.76
CA LYS A 73 19.15 14.63 5.86
C LYS A 73 19.05 13.12 5.63
N GLY A 74 18.00 12.48 6.15
CA GLY A 74 17.70 11.07 5.90
C GLY A 74 17.12 10.89 4.51
N PHE A 75 17.62 9.90 3.78
CA PHE A 75 16.98 9.41 2.56
C PHE A 75 15.85 8.48 2.98
N TRP A 76 14.69 9.04 3.31
CA TRP A 76 13.55 8.29 3.83
C TRP A 76 12.74 7.64 2.70
N GLY A 77 12.34 6.40 2.91
CA GLY A 77 11.47 5.65 2.02
C GLY A 77 11.08 4.31 2.63
N PHE A 78 10.05 3.67 2.08
CA PHE A 78 9.62 2.35 2.51
C PHE A 78 10.31 1.25 1.71
N TYR A 79 10.74 0.19 2.41
CA TYR A 79 11.18 -1.04 1.78
C TYR A 79 10.05 -1.67 0.93
N GLY A 80 10.42 -2.23 -0.22
CA GLY A 80 9.50 -2.93 -1.13
C GLY A 80 8.65 -2.01 -2.02
N PHE A 81 8.94 -0.70 -2.05
CA PHE A 81 8.20 0.27 -2.87
C PHE A 81 9.09 1.02 -3.88
N PRO A 82 8.64 1.16 -5.15
CA PRO A 82 7.47 0.51 -5.74
C PRO A 82 7.70 -1.00 -5.93
N ASN A 83 6.61 -1.77 -5.92
CA ASN A 83 6.66 -3.18 -6.32
C ASN A 83 6.14 -3.35 -7.75
N CYS A 84 6.82 -4.20 -8.51
CA CYS A 84 6.56 -4.49 -9.93
C CYS A 84 5.56 -5.64 -10.12
N TYR A 85 5.53 -6.60 -9.18
CA TYR A 85 4.77 -7.85 -9.25
C TYR A 85 4.92 -8.61 -10.58
N ASN A 86 6.12 -8.58 -11.17
CA ASN A 86 6.51 -9.33 -12.36
C ASN A 86 6.96 -10.77 -12.02
N ASN A 87 6.34 -11.43 -11.03
CA ASN A 87 6.83 -12.73 -10.53
C ASN A 87 6.39 -13.93 -11.39
N GLN A 88 5.94 -13.72 -12.63
CA GLN A 88 5.39 -14.78 -13.47
C GLN A 88 6.47 -15.51 -14.30
N PHE A 89 7.55 -15.90 -13.63
CA PHE A 89 8.74 -16.52 -14.21
C PHE A 89 8.45 -17.84 -14.96
N GLN A 90 7.31 -18.47 -14.67
CA GLN A 90 6.90 -19.73 -15.29
C GLN A 90 6.40 -19.59 -16.74
N TYR A 91 6.12 -18.37 -17.22
CA TYR A 91 5.65 -18.18 -18.59
C TYR A 91 6.81 -18.10 -19.59
N SER A 92 6.70 -18.80 -20.72
CA SER A 92 7.74 -18.85 -21.76
C SER A 92 7.98 -17.50 -22.45
N ASN A 93 7.00 -16.60 -22.43
CA ASN A 93 7.08 -15.24 -22.97
C ASN A 93 7.38 -14.18 -21.89
N TYR A 94 7.95 -14.58 -20.76
CA TYR A 94 8.27 -13.66 -19.67
C TYR A 94 9.31 -12.61 -20.07
N THR A 95 8.92 -11.34 -20.03
CA THR A 95 9.77 -10.20 -20.44
C THR A 95 10.49 -9.51 -19.26
N GLY A 96 10.07 -9.81 -18.03
CA GLY A 96 10.50 -9.04 -16.86
C GLY A 96 9.80 -7.69 -16.69
N GLU A 97 8.93 -7.28 -17.62
CA GLU A 97 8.19 -6.03 -17.49
C GLU A 97 7.15 -6.10 -16.37
N CYS A 98 6.98 -4.99 -15.64
CA CYS A 98 5.86 -4.86 -14.73
C CYS A 98 4.55 -4.91 -15.52
N PRO A 99 3.55 -5.70 -15.09
CA PRO A 99 2.23 -5.69 -15.70
C PRO A 99 1.66 -4.26 -15.76
N GLU A 100 0.96 -3.91 -16.83
CA GLU A 100 0.43 -2.56 -17.03
C GLU A 100 -0.49 -2.12 -15.88
N ILE A 101 -1.28 -3.05 -15.35
CA ILE A 101 -2.13 -2.81 -14.18
C ILE A 101 -1.32 -2.42 -12.93
N GLU A 102 -0.09 -2.93 -12.78
CA GLU A 102 0.77 -2.60 -11.64
C GLU A 102 1.44 -1.24 -11.79
N LYS A 103 1.78 -0.85 -13.03
CA LYS A 103 2.19 0.54 -13.34
C LYS A 103 1.06 1.52 -12.98
N GLN A 104 -0.17 1.23 -13.41
CA GLN A 104 -1.35 2.04 -13.07
C GLN A 104 -1.61 2.11 -11.56
N ARG A 105 -1.43 0.99 -10.84
CA ARG A 105 -1.54 0.96 -9.37
C ARG A 105 -0.42 1.78 -8.71
N ASN A 106 0.81 1.69 -9.20
CA ASN A 106 1.91 2.53 -8.71
C ASN A 106 1.66 4.02 -8.98
N ASN A 107 1.01 4.39 -10.09
CA ASN A 107 0.60 5.78 -10.34
C ASN A 107 -0.40 6.30 -9.29
N LYS A 108 -1.28 5.44 -8.75
CA LYS A 108 -2.19 5.80 -7.64
C LYS A 108 -1.49 6.07 -6.32
N LEU A 109 -0.21 5.71 -6.21
CA LEU A 109 0.63 5.94 -5.03
C LEU A 109 1.55 7.16 -5.20
N TYR A 110 1.22 8.08 -6.12
CA TYR A 110 2.00 9.31 -6.32
C TYR A 110 2.30 10.07 -5.03
N TRP A 111 1.34 10.14 -4.11
CA TRP A 111 1.52 10.75 -2.78
C TRP A 111 2.70 10.14 -2.00
N LEU A 112 2.92 8.84 -2.09
CA LEU A 112 4.01 8.14 -1.42
C LEU A 112 5.37 8.50 -2.06
N TRP A 113 5.41 8.60 -3.39
CA TRP A 113 6.62 9.00 -4.12
C TRP A 113 7.00 10.43 -3.79
N ASN A 114 6.02 11.33 -3.76
CA ASN A 114 6.22 12.75 -3.47
C ASN A 114 6.71 12.98 -2.04
N GLN A 115 6.27 12.16 -1.08
CA GLN A 115 6.71 12.25 0.31
C GLN A 115 8.03 11.50 0.57
N SER A 116 8.44 10.60 -0.32
CA SER A 116 9.68 9.84 -0.18
C SER A 116 10.89 10.64 -0.69
N ARG A 117 12.05 10.42 -0.06
CA ARG A 117 13.34 11.01 -0.48
C ARG A 117 14.27 9.99 -1.15
N ALA A 118 13.92 8.72 -1.08
CA ALA A 118 14.54 7.62 -1.82
C ALA A 118 13.52 6.49 -2.02
N LEU A 119 13.76 5.65 -3.02
CA LEU A 119 12.96 4.46 -3.30
C LEU A 119 13.78 3.21 -2.98
N TYR A 120 13.13 2.20 -2.39
CA TYR A 120 13.76 0.96 -1.95
C TYR A 120 13.01 -0.27 -2.50
N PRO A 121 12.97 -0.47 -3.83
CA PRO A 121 12.31 -1.63 -4.43
C PRO A 121 13.04 -2.94 -4.06
N SER A 122 12.31 -4.05 -4.10
CA SER A 122 12.81 -5.42 -3.90
C SER A 122 12.32 -6.34 -4.98
#